data_AF-A0A6J8F2B6-F1
#
_entry.id   AF-A0A6J8F2B6-F1
#
_cell.length_a   1.000
_cell.length_b   1.000
_cell.length_c   1.000
_cell.angle_alpha   90.00
_cell.angle_beta   90.00
_cell.angle_gamma   90.00
#
_symmetry.space_group_name_H-M   'P 1'
#
loop_
_entity.id
_entity.type
_entity.pdbx_description
1 polymer ?
#
loop_
_entity_poly.entity_id
_entity_poly.type
_entity_poly.pdbx_seq_one_letter_code
_entity_poly.pdbx_strand_id
1 'polypeptide(L)'
;MKNIISELKSSIDNLECMAEEKIENLSQETKVFTFRNPTKGKPFTDRLRQVYYCFRSRKIGLEHIAPLIISVLSLADISLTLDDLPSISTAAKLTSELGIVATNHVKDELAPLHKITMQRDATTKKGRHFVGLEIAIGEKVLTAGLREVSNGKSSTYVSCTNDIINDIQVNTKRNDKILRKVKYFMTNRSATEHKANTLISAEIQEENKNTETHYFKCAVHPLLQLSDVCTKRLLK
;
A
#
# COMPACT_ATOMS: atom_id res chain seq x y z
N MET A 1 25.69 -43.47 -61.67
CA MET A 1 24.28 -43.12 -61.34
C MET A 1 23.75 -43.83 -60.11
N LYS A 2 23.78 -45.17 -60.01
CA LYS A 2 23.24 -45.89 -58.82
C LYS A 2 23.92 -45.52 -57.48
N ASN A 3 25.25 -45.35 -57.43
CA ASN A 3 25.96 -44.92 -56.20
C ASN A 3 25.61 -43.49 -55.77
N ILE A 4 25.48 -42.57 -56.72
CA ILE A 4 25.13 -41.18 -56.44
C ILE A 4 23.71 -41.10 -55.84
N ILE A 5 22.79 -41.94 -56.32
CA ILE A 5 21.43 -42.02 -55.78
C ILE A 5 21.42 -42.60 -54.35
N SER A 6 22.28 -43.58 -54.02
CA SER A 6 22.33 -44.10 -52.65
C SER A 6 22.98 -43.13 -51.66
N GLU A 7 24.02 -42.41 -52.08
CA GLU A 7 24.66 -41.37 -51.27
C GLU A 7 23.72 -40.19 -50.99
N LEU A 8 22.92 -39.79 -52.00
CA LEU A 8 21.90 -38.76 -51.83
C LEU A 8 20.79 -39.21 -50.88
N LYS A 9 20.33 -40.46 -50.96
CA LYS A 9 19.32 -40.99 -50.02
C LYS A 9 19.84 -41.00 -48.59
N SER A 10 21.04 -41.52 -48.36
CA SER A 10 21.65 -41.51 -47.02
C SER A 10 21.86 -40.10 -46.48
N SER A 11 22.14 -39.12 -47.35
CA SER A 11 22.27 -37.71 -46.95
C SER A 11 20.92 -37.09 -46.58
N ILE A 12 19.85 -37.44 -47.30
CA ILE A 12 18.48 -36.99 -46.99
C ILE A 12 18.02 -37.61 -45.67
N ASP A 13 18.18 -38.91 -45.48
CA ASP A 13 17.79 -39.61 -44.24
C ASP A 13 18.51 -39.03 -43.02
N ASN A 14 19.80 -38.70 -43.15
CA ASN A 14 20.56 -38.04 -42.08
C ASN A 14 20.06 -36.61 -41.81
N LEU A 15 19.69 -35.86 -42.85
CA LEU A 15 19.15 -34.50 -42.69
C LEU A 15 17.75 -34.51 -42.05
N GLU A 16 16.92 -35.50 -42.38
CA GLU A 16 15.61 -35.71 -41.74
C GLU A 16 15.78 -36.05 -40.26
N CYS A 17 16.69 -36.97 -39.92
CA CYS A 17 16.99 -37.33 -38.54
C CYS A 17 17.54 -36.14 -37.72
N MET A 18 18.45 -35.35 -38.31
CA MET A 18 18.95 -34.13 -37.68
C MET A 18 17.88 -33.05 -37.54
N ALA A 19 16.92 -32.97 -38.46
CA ALA A 19 15.80 -32.04 -38.38
C ALA A 19 14.81 -32.46 -37.28
N GLU A 20 14.53 -33.75 -37.16
CA GLU A 20 13.68 -34.33 -36.10
C GLU A 20 14.30 -34.11 -34.71
N GLU A 21 15.59 -34.41 -34.52
CA GLU A 21 16.29 -34.11 -33.26
C GLU A 21 16.28 -32.61 -32.94
N LYS A 22 16.40 -31.75 -33.95
CA LYS A 22 16.39 -30.29 -33.73
C LYS A 22 15.00 -29.76 -33.41
N ILE A 23 13.95 -30.33 -34.00
CA ILE A 23 12.54 -30.05 -33.68
C ILE A 23 12.21 -30.57 -32.28
N GLU A 24 12.69 -31.75 -31.90
CA GLU A 24 12.50 -32.32 -30.57
C GLU A 24 13.23 -31.49 -29.50
N ASN A 25 14.47 -31.06 -29.77
CA ASN A 25 15.20 -30.12 -28.90
C ASN A 25 14.54 -28.73 -28.82
N LEU A 26 14.00 -28.20 -29.92
CA LEU A 26 13.23 -26.94 -29.92
C LEU A 26 11.91 -27.08 -29.15
N SER A 27 11.27 -28.25 -29.19
CA SER A 27 10.06 -28.54 -28.43
C SER A 27 10.35 -28.64 -26.93
N GLN A 28 11.51 -29.19 -26.55
CA GLN A 28 11.98 -29.26 -25.16
C GLN A 28 12.47 -27.90 -24.60
N GLU A 29 12.83 -26.94 -25.47
CA GLU A 29 13.11 -25.54 -25.09
C GLU A 29 11.85 -24.66 -24.99
N THR A 30 10.67 -25.23 -24.80
CA THR A 30 9.60 -24.48 -24.14
C THR A 30 10.06 -24.22 -22.71
N LYS A 31 10.78 -23.11 -22.51
CA LYS A 31 11.13 -22.60 -21.18
C LYS A 31 9.83 -22.54 -20.40
N VAL A 32 9.64 -23.50 -19.49
CA VAL A 32 8.50 -23.54 -18.58
C VAL A 32 8.53 -22.20 -17.85
N PHE A 33 7.62 -21.32 -18.24
CA PHE A 33 7.59 -19.96 -17.73
C PHE A 33 7.13 -20.05 -16.27
N THR A 34 8.07 -19.87 -15.35
CA THR A 34 7.80 -19.92 -13.91
C THR A 34 8.06 -18.56 -13.27
N PHE A 35 7.20 -18.19 -12.34
CA PHE A 35 7.40 -17.02 -11.48
C PHE A 35 8.16 -17.36 -10.20
N ARG A 36 8.80 -18.52 -10.13
CA ARG A 36 9.61 -18.95 -8.98
C ARG A 36 11.10 -18.76 -9.26
N ASN A 37 11.81 -18.16 -8.32
CA ASN A 37 13.27 -18.08 -8.37
C ASN A 37 13.86 -19.48 -8.10
N PRO A 38 14.99 -19.85 -8.75
CA PRO A 38 15.63 -21.16 -8.59
C PRO A 38 16.38 -21.34 -7.25
N THR A 39 16.16 -20.46 -6.27
CA THR A 39 16.86 -20.45 -4.98
C THR A 39 16.14 -21.32 -3.94
N LYS A 40 16.85 -21.61 -2.82
CA LYS A 40 16.30 -22.39 -1.70
C LYS A 40 14.99 -21.74 -1.20
N GLY A 41 13.92 -22.54 -1.13
CA GLY A 41 12.58 -22.07 -0.74
C GLY A 41 11.72 -21.55 -1.90
N LYS A 42 12.25 -21.51 -3.14
CA LYS A 42 11.54 -21.11 -4.36
C LYS A 42 10.66 -19.86 -4.17
N PRO A 43 11.25 -18.70 -3.77
CA PRO A 43 10.47 -17.48 -3.59
C PRO A 43 9.91 -17.00 -4.93
N PHE A 44 8.81 -16.23 -4.88
CA PHE A 44 8.27 -15.60 -6.08
C PHE A 44 9.21 -14.50 -6.60
N THR A 45 9.29 -14.39 -7.93
CA THR A 45 10.07 -13.37 -8.64
C THR A 45 9.60 -11.95 -8.31
N ASP A 46 10.52 -11.00 -8.36
CA ASP A 46 10.20 -9.58 -8.13
C ASP A 46 9.19 -9.04 -9.14
N ARG A 47 9.23 -9.54 -10.38
CA ARG A 47 8.24 -9.18 -11.43
C ARG A 47 6.83 -9.55 -11.02
N LEU A 48 6.61 -10.77 -10.52
CA LEU A 48 5.29 -11.20 -10.05
C LEU A 48 4.84 -10.36 -8.85
N ARG A 49 5.75 -10.09 -7.91
CA ARG A 49 5.46 -9.25 -6.73
C ARG A 49 5.01 -7.85 -7.15
N GLN A 50 5.71 -7.24 -8.12
CA GLN A 50 5.34 -5.94 -8.69
C GLN A 50 3.96 -5.95 -9.35
N VAL A 51 3.61 -7.01 -10.07
CA VAL A 51 2.27 -7.18 -10.66
C VAL A 51 1.20 -7.19 -9.56
N TYR A 52 1.41 -7.97 -8.49
CA TYR A 52 0.51 -7.97 -7.34
C TYR A 52 0.40 -6.58 -6.69
N TYR A 53 1.52 -5.88 -6.47
CA TYR A 53 1.51 -4.52 -5.91
C TYR A 53 0.76 -3.54 -6.82
N CYS A 54 0.94 -3.63 -8.13
CA CYS A 54 0.23 -2.80 -9.11
C CYS A 54 -1.29 -3.03 -9.03
N PHE A 55 -1.75 -4.29 -9.03
CA PHE A 55 -3.18 -4.57 -8.88
C PHE A 55 -3.76 -4.11 -7.54
N ARG A 56 -3.00 -4.25 -6.45
CA ARG A 56 -3.40 -3.75 -5.13
C ARG A 56 -3.49 -2.23 -5.09
N SER A 57 -2.57 -1.50 -5.75
CA SER A 57 -2.65 -0.04 -5.87
C SER A 57 -3.92 0.42 -6.61
N ARG A 58 -4.44 -0.42 -7.52
CA ARG A 58 -5.69 -0.21 -8.26
C ARG A 58 -6.93 -0.76 -7.54
N LYS A 59 -6.82 -1.12 -6.27
CA LYS A 59 -7.91 -1.62 -5.41
C LYS A 59 -8.55 -2.94 -5.89
N ILE A 60 -7.80 -3.80 -6.58
CA ILE A 60 -8.29 -5.13 -6.98
C ILE A 60 -8.18 -6.12 -5.81
N GLY A 61 -9.27 -6.84 -5.50
CA GLY A 61 -9.32 -7.89 -4.47
C GLY A 61 -8.34 -9.03 -4.73
N LEU A 62 -7.76 -9.61 -3.67
CA LEU A 62 -6.73 -10.66 -3.78
C LEU A 62 -7.25 -11.89 -4.53
N GLU A 63 -8.51 -12.23 -4.32
CA GLU A 63 -9.26 -13.30 -4.96
C GLU A 63 -9.35 -13.16 -6.49
N HIS A 64 -9.18 -11.95 -7.01
CA HIS A 64 -9.29 -11.67 -8.45
C HIS A 64 -7.93 -11.57 -9.15
N ILE A 65 -6.83 -11.36 -8.43
CA ILE A 65 -5.52 -11.10 -9.04
C ILE A 65 -4.99 -12.32 -9.79
N ALA A 66 -4.99 -13.50 -9.17
CA ALA A 66 -4.48 -14.72 -9.81
C ALA A 66 -5.28 -15.10 -11.07
N PRO A 67 -6.63 -15.12 -11.05
CA PRO A 67 -7.41 -15.33 -12.27
C PRO A 67 -7.09 -14.33 -13.38
N LEU A 68 -6.93 -13.05 -13.05
CA LEU A 68 -6.58 -12.02 -14.05
C LEU A 68 -5.22 -12.28 -14.70
N ILE A 69 -4.20 -12.66 -13.92
CA ILE A 69 -2.88 -13.00 -14.45
C ILE A 69 -2.97 -14.18 -15.40
N ILE A 70 -3.70 -15.24 -15.02
CA ILE A 70 -3.90 -16.42 -15.87
C ILE A 70 -4.59 -16.02 -17.17
N SER A 71 -5.69 -15.26 -17.11
CA SER A 71 -6.44 -14.84 -18.30
C SER A 71 -5.60 -13.99 -19.26
N VAL A 72 -4.74 -13.11 -18.75
CA VAL A 72 -3.87 -12.29 -19.61
C VAL A 72 -2.78 -13.14 -20.25
N LEU A 73 -2.15 -14.05 -19.50
CA LEU A 73 -1.07 -14.89 -20.02
C LEU A 73 -1.57 -15.96 -20.99
N SER A 74 -2.80 -16.44 -20.82
CA SER A 74 -3.43 -17.35 -21.79
C SER A 74 -3.64 -16.70 -23.17
N LEU A 75 -3.75 -15.38 -23.26
CA LEU A 75 -3.80 -14.67 -24.56
C LEU A 75 -2.46 -14.71 -25.32
N ALA A 76 -1.38 -15.03 -24.62
CA ALA A 76 -0.04 -15.16 -25.17
C ALA A 76 0.42 -16.62 -25.23
N ASP A 77 -0.51 -17.58 -25.15
CA ASP A 77 -0.24 -19.03 -25.09
C ASP A 77 0.69 -19.46 -23.95
N ILE A 78 0.79 -18.64 -22.88
CA ILE A 78 1.57 -18.96 -21.68
C ILE A 78 0.64 -19.65 -20.67
N SER A 79 0.85 -20.94 -20.49
CA SER A 79 0.16 -21.72 -19.45
C SER A 79 0.92 -21.66 -18.13
N LEU A 80 0.23 -21.26 -17.06
CA LEU A 80 0.77 -21.29 -15.70
C LEU A 80 0.16 -22.45 -14.90
N THR A 81 0.95 -23.01 -14.00
CA THR A 81 0.42 -23.89 -12.96
C THR A 81 -0.06 -23.09 -11.76
N LEU A 82 -0.99 -23.63 -10.95
CA LEU A 82 -1.45 -22.97 -9.72
C LEU A 82 -0.29 -22.72 -8.72
N ASP A 83 0.78 -23.52 -8.80
CA ASP A 83 1.98 -23.38 -7.95
C ASP A 83 2.87 -22.19 -8.35
N ASP A 84 2.72 -21.67 -9.57
CA ASP A 84 3.42 -20.49 -10.07
C ASP A 84 2.81 -19.19 -9.55
N LEU A 85 1.64 -19.25 -8.91
CA LEU A 85 0.94 -18.08 -8.38
C LEU A 85 0.86 -18.11 -6.83
N PRO A 86 0.91 -16.93 -6.19
CA PRO A 86 0.69 -16.82 -4.76
C PRO A 86 -0.70 -17.31 -4.37
N SER A 87 -0.75 -18.21 -3.38
CA SER A 87 -1.99 -18.49 -2.65
C SER A 87 -2.54 -17.21 -2.03
N ILE A 88 -3.84 -17.19 -1.68
CA ILE A 88 -4.47 -16.02 -1.03
C ILE A 88 -3.71 -15.61 0.24
N SER A 89 -3.28 -16.57 1.05
CA SER A 89 -2.49 -16.32 2.26
C SER A 89 -1.13 -15.71 1.95
N THR A 90 -0.48 -16.13 0.86
CA THR A 90 0.81 -15.57 0.44
C THR A 90 0.64 -14.19 -0.17
N ALA A 91 -0.41 -13.98 -0.98
CA ALA A 91 -0.76 -12.68 -1.54
C ALA A 91 -1.12 -11.66 -0.43
N ALA A 92 -1.75 -12.12 0.66
CA ALA A 92 -1.96 -11.31 1.86
C ALA A 92 -0.64 -10.89 2.51
N LYS A 93 0.35 -11.80 2.62
CA LYS A 93 1.70 -11.45 3.09
C LYS A 93 2.39 -10.43 2.18
N LEU A 94 2.28 -10.60 0.86
CA LEU A 94 2.79 -9.60 -0.10
C LEU A 94 2.12 -8.23 0.12
N THR A 95 0.82 -8.21 0.42
CA THR A 95 0.11 -6.96 0.75
C THR A 95 0.62 -6.34 2.04
N SER A 96 0.98 -7.14 3.04
CA SER A 96 1.61 -6.63 4.27
C SER A 96 2.96 -5.98 4.00
N GLU A 97 3.78 -6.54 3.11
CA GLU A 97 5.04 -5.92 2.68
C GLU A 97 4.80 -4.57 1.98
N LEU A 98 3.78 -4.48 1.12
CA LEU A 98 3.38 -3.21 0.52
C LEU A 98 2.98 -2.18 1.58
N GLY A 99 2.37 -2.62 2.68
CA GLY A 99 2.10 -1.78 3.85
C GLY A 99 3.37 -1.18 4.44
N ILE A 100 4.45 -1.97 4.59
CA ILE A 100 5.75 -1.49 5.08
C ILE A 100 6.34 -0.44 4.12
N VAL A 101 6.30 -0.71 2.80
CA VAL A 101 6.78 0.24 1.78
C VAL A 101 5.98 1.54 1.82
N ALA A 102 4.65 1.45 1.93
CA ALA A 102 3.78 2.61 2.05
C ALA A 102 4.11 3.45 3.30
N THR A 103 4.33 2.79 4.45
CA THR A 103 4.77 3.46 5.68
C THR A 103 6.10 4.18 5.50
N ASN A 104 7.07 3.57 4.81
CA ASN A 104 8.34 4.21 4.50
C ASN A 104 8.16 5.43 3.57
N HIS A 105 7.30 5.34 2.55
CA HIS A 105 7.00 6.50 1.70
C HIS A 105 6.36 7.65 2.49
N VAL A 106 5.42 7.34 3.39
CA VAL A 106 4.84 8.36 4.28
C VAL A 106 5.92 8.98 5.16
N LYS A 107 6.82 8.18 5.72
CA LYS A 107 7.95 8.65 6.52
C LYS A 107 8.85 9.60 5.72
N ASP A 108 9.21 9.23 4.50
CA ASP A 108 10.09 10.02 3.64
C ASP A 108 9.45 11.35 3.22
N GLU A 109 8.16 11.36 2.90
CA GLU A 109 7.41 12.58 2.58
C GLU A 109 7.24 13.50 3.81
N LEU A 110 7.15 12.94 5.02
CA LEU A 110 7.03 13.71 6.27
C LEU A 110 8.37 14.18 6.84
N ALA A 111 9.49 13.57 6.45
CA ALA A 111 10.82 13.90 6.96
C ALA A 111 11.19 15.39 6.79
N PRO A 112 11.08 16.01 5.60
CA PRO A 112 11.51 17.40 5.40
C PRO A 112 10.51 18.44 5.94
N LEU A 113 9.33 18.03 6.41
CA LEU A 113 8.25 18.94 6.76
C LEU A 113 8.30 19.37 8.23
N HIS A 114 7.87 20.61 8.47
CA HIS A 114 7.80 21.20 9.82
C HIS A 114 6.38 21.62 10.23
N LYS A 115 5.44 21.56 9.29
CA LYS A 115 4.04 21.90 9.50
C LYS A 115 3.17 20.93 8.73
N ILE A 116 2.37 20.15 9.44
CA ILE A 116 1.42 19.21 8.85
C ILE A 116 0.03 19.43 9.45
N THR A 117 -0.98 19.07 8.67
CA THR A 117 -2.37 19.02 9.13
C THR A 117 -2.74 17.57 9.38
N MET A 118 -3.21 17.28 10.58
CA MET A 118 -3.67 15.95 10.97
C MET A 118 -5.19 15.88 10.94
N GLN A 119 -5.72 14.89 10.24
CA GLN A 119 -7.13 14.56 10.23
C GLN A 119 -7.31 13.16 10.81
N ARG A 120 -8.28 13.02 11.70
CA ARG A 120 -8.80 11.72 12.12
C ARG A 120 -10.20 11.58 11.57
N ASP A 121 -10.51 10.37 11.13
CA ASP A 121 -11.87 9.98 10.83
C ASP A 121 -12.15 8.65 11.53
N ALA A 122 -13.37 8.49 12.03
CA ALA A 122 -13.76 7.26 12.70
C ALA A 122 -15.13 6.81 12.22
N THR A 123 -15.23 5.51 11.95
CA THR A 123 -16.47 4.91 11.44
C THR A 123 -16.76 3.60 12.15
N THR A 124 -18.02 3.19 12.15
CA THR A 124 -18.46 1.92 12.73
C THR A 124 -19.15 1.09 11.65
N LYS A 125 -18.66 -0.12 11.41
CA LYS A 125 -19.21 -1.03 10.40
C LYS A 125 -19.39 -2.42 11.00
N LYS A 126 -20.63 -2.93 10.95
CA LYS A 126 -20.99 -4.27 11.47
C LYS A 126 -20.54 -4.49 12.93
N GLY A 127 -20.75 -3.50 13.78
CA GLY A 127 -20.38 -3.57 15.21
C GLY A 127 -18.88 -3.40 15.51
N ARG A 128 -18.05 -3.15 14.50
CA ARG A 128 -16.61 -2.89 14.66
C ARG A 128 -16.31 -1.42 14.44
N HIS A 129 -15.46 -0.86 15.29
CA HIS A 129 -15.06 0.54 15.22
C HIS A 129 -13.71 0.66 14.52
N PHE A 130 -13.59 1.60 13.58
CA PHE A 130 -12.36 1.85 12.84
C PHE A 130 -11.97 3.31 13.01
N VAL A 131 -10.68 3.56 13.17
CA VAL A 131 -10.08 4.89 13.22
C VAL A 131 -9.03 4.99 12.13
N GLY A 132 -9.24 5.94 11.23
CA GLY A 132 -8.31 6.35 10.19
C GLY A 132 -7.54 7.60 10.62
N LEU A 133 -6.27 7.64 10.29
CA LEU A 133 -5.40 8.80 10.43
C LEU A 133 -4.92 9.23 9.05
N GLU A 134 -5.16 10.49 8.73
CA GLU A 134 -4.72 11.14 7.50
C GLU A 134 -3.85 12.34 7.84
N ILE A 135 -2.83 12.57 7.02
CA ILE A 135 -1.92 13.70 7.15
C ILE A 135 -1.92 14.45 5.83
N ALA A 136 -2.40 15.69 5.88
CA ALA A 136 -2.38 16.59 4.74
C ALA A 136 -1.11 17.45 4.75
N ILE A 137 -0.44 17.49 3.60
CA ILE A 137 0.84 18.16 3.35
C ILE A 137 0.75 18.95 2.04
N GLY A 138 0.49 20.26 2.15
CA GLY A 138 0.22 21.09 0.97
C GLY A 138 -0.99 20.57 0.19
N GLU A 139 -0.77 20.15 -1.05
CA GLU A 139 -1.81 19.62 -1.95
C GLU A 139 -2.00 18.09 -1.86
N LYS A 140 -1.15 17.38 -1.10
CA LYS A 140 -1.25 15.93 -0.95
C LYS A 140 -1.93 15.55 0.37
N VAL A 141 -2.69 14.47 0.36
CA VAL A 141 -3.22 13.82 1.56
C VAL A 141 -2.67 12.40 1.62
N LEU A 142 -2.00 12.08 2.72
CA LEU A 142 -1.39 10.78 2.98
C LEU A 142 -2.22 10.03 4.03
N THR A 143 -2.66 8.82 3.71
CA THR A 143 -3.24 7.93 4.72
C THR A 143 -2.11 7.34 5.57
N ALA A 144 -2.02 7.78 6.82
CA ALA A 144 -1.00 7.33 7.77
C ALA A 144 -1.32 5.95 8.36
N GLY A 145 -2.60 5.63 8.53
CA GLY A 145 -3.03 4.31 8.98
C GLY A 145 -4.53 4.20 9.19
N LEU A 146 -5.01 2.96 9.27
CA LEU A 146 -6.39 2.61 9.59
C LEU A 146 -6.36 1.41 10.52
N ARG A 147 -6.99 1.51 11.68
CA ARG A 147 -7.06 0.39 12.66
C ARG A 147 -8.46 0.17 13.18
N GLU A 148 -8.76 -1.09 13.46
CA GLU A 148 -9.90 -1.45 14.30
C GLU A 148 -9.58 -1.11 15.76
N VAL A 149 -10.55 -0.55 16.47
CA VAL A 149 -10.43 -0.17 17.89
C VAL A 149 -11.55 -0.81 18.70
N SER A 150 -11.31 -1.00 19.99
CA SER A 150 -12.26 -1.71 20.88
C SER A 150 -13.55 -0.91 21.16
N ASN A 151 -13.53 0.41 21.01
CA ASN A 151 -14.68 1.28 21.28
C ASN A 151 -14.50 2.67 20.62
N GLY A 152 -15.55 3.48 20.66
CA GLY A 152 -15.58 4.86 20.15
C GLY A 152 -15.17 5.96 21.16
N LYS A 153 -14.30 5.69 22.14
CA LYS A 153 -13.88 6.69 23.14
C LYS A 153 -12.65 7.47 22.68
N SER A 154 -12.59 8.75 23.08
CA SER A 154 -11.49 9.67 22.76
C SER A 154 -10.12 9.14 23.18
N SER A 155 -9.98 8.56 24.38
CA SER A 155 -8.72 7.98 24.85
C SER A 155 -8.24 6.82 23.97
N THR A 156 -9.16 5.99 23.48
CA THR A 156 -8.84 4.91 22.55
C THR A 156 -8.38 5.47 21.20
N TYR A 157 -8.95 6.58 20.74
CA TYR A 157 -8.51 7.24 19.49
C TYR A 157 -7.12 7.86 19.64
N VAL A 158 -6.81 8.44 20.81
CA VAL A 158 -5.47 8.94 21.13
C VAL A 158 -4.45 7.81 21.12
N SER A 159 -4.72 6.71 21.83
CA SER A 159 -3.84 5.53 21.83
C SER A 159 -3.59 5.01 20.41
N CYS A 160 -4.65 4.82 19.64
CA CYS A 160 -4.56 4.37 18.24
C CYS A 160 -3.75 5.33 17.37
N THR A 161 -3.92 6.65 17.56
CA THR A 161 -3.11 7.66 16.85
C THR A 161 -1.63 7.49 17.18
N ASN A 162 -1.29 7.35 18.46
CA ASN A 162 0.08 7.18 18.89
C ASN A 162 0.68 5.88 18.33
N ASP A 163 -0.09 4.79 18.29
CA ASP A 163 0.35 3.53 17.68
C ASP A 163 0.61 3.68 16.17
N ILE A 164 -0.28 4.36 15.43
CA ILE A 164 -0.06 4.64 13.99
C ILE A 164 1.19 5.50 13.78
N ILE A 165 1.37 6.55 14.59
CA ILE A 165 2.54 7.42 14.48
C ILE A 165 3.81 6.62 14.80
N ASN A 166 3.83 5.83 15.87
CA ASN A 166 4.97 5.03 16.27
C ASN A 166 5.42 4.06 15.18
N ASP A 167 4.48 3.44 14.45
CA ASP A 167 4.78 2.56 13.32
C ASP A 167 5.51 3.30 12.18
N ILE A 168 5.19 4.57 11.93
CA ILE A 168 5.88 5.41 10.94
C ILE A 168 7.26 5.84 11.46
N GLN A 169 7.38 6.03 12.78
CA GLN A 169 8.57 6.57 13.43
C GLN A 169 9.66 5.54 13.75
N VAL A 170 9.45 4.25 13.50
CA VAL A 170 10.44 3.20 13.80
C VAL A 170 11.83 3.63 13.29
N ASN A 171 12.79 3.69 14.21
CA ASN A 171 14.20 4.13 14.05
C ASN A 171 14.48 5.64 13.93
N THR A 172 13.54 6.54 14.25
CA THR A 172 13.83 7.99 14.35
C THR A 172 14.21 8.40 15.77
N LYS A 173 15.22 9.27 15.91
CA LYS A 173 15.62 9.84 17.21
C LYS A 173 14.41 10.53 17.86
N ARG A 174 14.27 10.42 19.19
CA ARG A 174 13.16 10.97 20.01
C ARG A 174 12.80 12.44 19.73
N ASN A 175 13.71 13.22 19.13
CA ASN A 175 13.52 14.62 18.81
C ASN A 175 12.69 14.91 17.55
N ASP A 176 12.50 13.95 16.64
CA ASP A 176 11.78 14.15 15.37
C ASP A 176 10.37 13.53 15.39
N LYS A 177 9.70 13.59 16.55
CA LYS A 177 8.32 13.11 16.70
C LYS A 177 7.39 13.77 15.68
N ILE A 178 6.67 12.98 14.87
CA ILE A 178 5.73 13.48 13.84
C ILE A 178 4.68 14.39 14.49
N LEU A 179 4.23 14.06 15.72
CA LEU A 179 3.29 14.89 16.48
C LEU A 179 3.76 16.33 16.69
N ARG A 180 5.09 16.58 16.80
CA ARG A 180 5.64 17.93 16.94
C ARG A 180 5.53 18.76 15.68
N LYS A 181 5.38 18.11 14.52
CA LYS A 181 5.18 18.75 13.22
C LYS A 181 3.71 19.16 13.02
N VAL A 182 2.78 18.62 13.82
CA VAL A 182 1.35 18.92 13.70
C VAL A 182 1.10 20.35 14.17
N LYS A 183 0.69 21.20 13.24
CA LYS A 183 0.24 22.57 13.53
C LYS A 183 -1.26 22.72 13.47
N TYR A 184 -1.93 21.81 12.77
CA TYR A 184 -3.34 21.93 12.47
C TYR A 184 -4.05 20.61 12.67
N PHE A 185 -5.21 20.63 13.30
CA PHE A 185 -6.13 19.50 13.38
C PHE A 185 -7.38 19.77 12.56
N MET A 186 -7.80 18.79 11.77
CA MET A 186 -9.14 18.78 11.16
C MET A 186 -10.08 17.87 11.98
N THR A 187 -11.34 18.29 12.11
CA THR A 187 -12.38 17.50 12.78
C THR A 187 -13.74 17.68 12.12
N ASN A 188 -14.53 16.62 12.07
CA ASN A 188 -15.92 16.62 11.56
C ASN A 188 -16.97 17.07 12.60
N ARG A 189 -16.54 17.67 13.73
CA ARG A 189 -17.38 18.07 14.89
C ARG A 189 -17.84 16.91 15.78
N SER A 190 -17.36 15.70 15.58
CA SER A 190 -17.54 14.63 16.56
C SER A 190 -16.97 15.05 17.92
N ALA A 191 -17.79 15.02 18.97
CA ALA A 191 -17.35 15.38 20.32
C ALA A 191 -16.18 14.50 20.79
N THR A 192 -16.17 13.23 20.38
CA THR A 192 -15.08 12.28 20.63
C THR A 192 -13.80 12.70 19.94
N GLU A 193 -13.86 13.07 18.65
CA GLU A 193 -12.68 13.55 17.92
C GLU A 193 -12.17 14.86 18.50
N HIS A 194 -13.05 15.80 18.78
CA HIS A 194 -12.66 17.08 19.36
C HIS A 194 -11.91 16.87 20.67
N LYS A 195 -12.44 16.02 21.55
CA LYS A 195 -11.76 15.65 22.81
C LYS A 195 -10.43 14.96 22.57
N ALA A 196 -10.32 14.05 21.59
CA ALA A 196 -9.06 13.41 21.24
C ALA A 196 -8.03 14.43 20.72
N ASN A 197 -8.46 15.38 19.89
CA ASN A 197 -7.60 16.46 19.39
C ASN A 197 -7.11 17.35 20.53
N THR A 198 -7.96 17.69 21.50
CA THR A 198 -7.57 18.44 22.71
C THR A 198 -6.50 17.70 23.50
N LEU A 199 -6.69 16.40 23.75
CA LEU A 199 -5.73 15.58 24.50
C LEU A 199 -4.37 15.51 23.79
N ILE A 200 -4.35 15.31 22.47
CA ILE A 200 -3.10 15.26 21.70
C ILE A 200 -2.43 16.65 21.64
N SER A 201 -3.21 17.72 21.53
CA SER A 201 -2.67 19.08 21.54
C SER A 201 -2.00 19.40 22.88
N ALA A 202 -2.60 18.95 23.99
CA ALA A 202 -1.98 19.08 25.30
C ALA A 202 -0.64 18.33 25.37
N GLU A 203 -0.58 17.08 24.86
CA GLU A 203 0.67 16.31 24.77
C GLU A 203 1.74 17.04 23.93
N ILE A 204 1.36 17.61 22.79
CA ILE A 204 2.27 18.40 21.93
C ILE A 204 2.78 19.65 22.66
N GLN A 205 1.92 20.36 23.39
CA GLN A 205 2.29 21.57 24.13
C GLN A 205 3.18 21.28 25.34
N GLU A 206 2.92 20.19 26.05
CA GLU A 206 3.78 19.71 27.14
C GLU A 206 5.19 19.40 26.64
N GLU A 207 5.30 18.75 25.48
CA GLU A 207 6.58 18.43 24.86
C GLU A 207 7.24 19.62 24.14
N ASN A 208 6.46 20.60 23.68
CA ASN A 208 6.93 21.72 22.87
C ASN A 208 6.17 23.01 23.22
N LYS A 209 6.61 23.65 24.31
CA LYS A 209 5.98 24.84 24.92
C LYS A 209 5.73 26.02 23.96
N ASN A 210 6.40 26.07 22.81
CA ASN A 210 6.26 27.14 21.81
C ASN A 210 5.41 26.72 20.60
N THR A 211 4.75 25.57 20.63
CA THR A 211 3.90 25.09 19.52
C THR A 211 2.44 25.33 19.81
N GLU A 212 1.89 26.36 19.18
CA GLU A 212 0.44 26.54 19.06
C GLU A 212 -0.11 25.59 17.98
N THR A 213 -1.22 24.92 18.30
CA THR A 213 -1.96 24.03 17.40
C THR A 213 -3.33 24.63 17.12
N HIS A 214 -3.70 24.77 15.85
CA HIS A 214 -5.01 25.32 15.46
C HIS A 214 -5.97 24.23 14.99
N TYR A 215 -7.26 24.55 15.02
CA TYR A 215 -8.34 23.62 14.71
C TYR A 215 -9.17 24.12 13.53
N PHE A 216 -9.37 23.25 12.55
CA PHE A 216 -10.24 23.47 11.40
C PHE A 216 -11.39 22.47 11.39
N LYS A 217 -12.54 22.93 10.92
CA LYS A 217 -13.75 22.11 10.82
C LYS A 217 -13.83 21.52 9.41
N CYS A 218 -13.85 20.20 9.29
CA CYS A 218 -14.18 19.49 8.07
C CYS A 218 -15.68 19.72 7.79
N ALA A 219 -16.06 20.09 6.57
CA ALA A 219 -17.43 20.45 6.15
C ALA A 219 -17.98 21.84 6.53
N VAL A 220 -17.13 22.86 6.57
CA VAL A 220 -17.61 24.25 6.61
C VAL A 220 -17.42 24.89 5.24
N HIS A 221 -18.52 25.28 4.58
CA HIS A 221 -18.46 26.30 3.52
C HIS A 221 -17.61 27.45 4.08
N PRO A 222 -16.52 27.91 3.42
CA PRO A 222 -15.55 28.84 4.02
C PRO A 222 -16.20 30.05 4.73
N LEU A 223 -17.34 30.50 4.21
CA LEU A 223 -18.18 31.57 4.77
C LEU A 223 -18.76 31.29 6.16
N LEU A 224 -19.04 30.05 6.55
CA LEU A 224 -19.60 29.75 7.88
C LEU A 224 -18.54 29.96 8.98
N GLN A 225 -17.28 29.64 8.70
CA GLN A 225 -16.17 29.87 9.63
C GLN A 225 -15.88 31.36 9.77
N LEU A 226 -16.01 32.11 8.67
CA LEU A 226 -16.02 33.58 8.69
C LEU A 226 -17.21 34.12 9.49
N SER A 227 -18.41 33.54 9.32
CA SER A 227 -19.62 33.97 10.03
C SER A 227 -19.51 33.75 11.53
N ASP A 228 -18.92 32.64 11.99
CA ASP A 228 -18.70 32.37 13.42
C ASP A 228 -17.80 33.46 14.04
N VAL A 229 -16.75 33.88 13.31
CA VAL A 229 -15.82 34.94 13.73
C VAL A 229 -16.51 36.31 13.72
N CYS A 230 -17.26 36.63 12.67
CA CYS A 230 -18.03 37.87 12.55
C CYS A 230 -19.11 37.98 13.63
N THR A 231 -19.86 36.91 13.88
CA THR A 231 -20.93 36.85 14.89
C THR A 231 -20.37 37.03 16.30
N LYS A 232 -19.25 36.39 16.64
CA LYS A 232 -18.56 36.63 17.91
C LYS A 232 -18.07 38.07 18.10
N ARG A 233 -17.78 38.78 17.01
CA ARG A 233 -17.34 40.18 17.03
C ARG A 233 -18.50 41.16 17.12
N LEU A 234 -19.66 40.80 16.59
CA LEU A 234 -20.91 41.59 16.66
C LEU A 234 -21.63 41.44 18.01
N LEU A 235 -21.42 40.33 18.71
CA LEU A 235 -21.98 40.06 20.03
C LEU A 235 -21.05 40.46 21.20
N LYS A 236 -19.96 41.15 20.90
CA LYS A 236 -19.11 41.86 21.86
C LYS A 236 -19.37 43.36 21.75
#